data_AF-G9K8R9-F1
#
_entry.id   AF-G9K8R9-F1
#
_cell.length_a   1.000
_cell.length_b   1.000
_cell.length_c   1.000
_cell.angle_alpha   90.00
_cell.angle_beta   90.00
_cell.angle_gamma   90.00
#
_symmetry.space_group_name_H-M   'P 1'
#
loop_
_entity.id
_entity.type
_entity.pdbx_description
1 polymer ?
#
loop_
_entity_poly.entity_id
_entity_poly.type
_entity_poly.pdbx_seq_one_letter_code
_entity_poly.pdbx_strand_id
1 'polypeptide(L)'
;KIKKTTSALFLEVTSAASLQTCKQVMDALVLKMAEINKYTLENQEDGSLSDPDADAVSGQPPDPSGSSGAEKAGSTALVVEQVRVLDEDGHLKVVYPSKTDLGLAAPHVTVIR
;
A
#
# COMPACT_ATOMS: atom_id res chain seq x y z
N LYS A 1 6.58 11.72 -16.06
CA LYS A 1 7.53 10.60 -16.19
C LYS A 1 7.92 10.15 -14.78
N ILE A 2 7.88 8.85 -14.49
CA ILE A 2 8.17 8.30 -13.15
C ILE A 2 9.67 8.45 -12.84
N LYS A 3 9.99 8.82 -11.60
CA LYS A 3 11.37 8.97 -11.08
C LYS A 3 11.56 8.10 -9.84
N LYS A 4 12.81 7.91 -9.41
CA LYS A 4 13.12 7.21 -8.14
C LYS A 4 12.49 7.88 -6.90
N THR A 5 12.23 9.17 -6.97
CA THR A 5 11.59 9.96 -5.91
C THR A 5 10.07 10.02 -6.01
N THR A 6 9.47 9.30 -6.97
CA THR A 6 8.00 9.27 -7.13
C THR A 6 7.39 8.45 -6.01
N SER A 7 6.58 9.09 -5.17
CA SER A 7 5.85 8.46 -4.06
C SER A 7 4.35 8.30 -4.32
N ALA A 8 3.82 9.03 -5.30
CA ALA A 8 2.41 9.00 -5.68
C ALA A 8 2.26 8.78 -7.18
N LEU A 9 1.26 7.98 -7.56
CA LEU A 9 0.96 7.65 -8.94
C LEU A 9 -0.50 7.98 -9.24
N PHE A 10 -0.74 8.63 -10.38
CA PHE A 10 -2.07 8.69 -10.98
C PHE A 10 -2.18 7.58 -12.02
N LEU A 11 -3.18 6.73 -11.88
CA LEU A 11 -3.42 5.58 -12.76
C LEU A 11 -4.75 5.76 -13.47
N GLU A 12 -4.75 5.61 -14.80
CA GLU A 12 -5.96 5.55 -15.60
C GLU A 12 -5.92 4.33 -16.53
N VAL A 13 -7.06 3.67 -16.67
CA VAL A 13 -7.26 2.58 -17.64
C VAL A 13 -8.54 2.86 -18.39
N THR A 14 -8.43 3.11 -19.69
CA THR A 14 -9.54 3.48 -20.56
C THR A 14 -9.79 2.40 -21.61
N SER A 15 -11.06 2.17 -21.93
CA SER A 15 -11.50 1.28 -23.00
C SER A 15 -12.81 1.80 -23.55
N ALA A 16 -12.92 1.85 -24.87
CA ALA A 16 -14.19 2.17 -25.55
C ALA A 16 -15.19 1.01 -25.53
N ALA A 17 -14.74 -0.20 -25.17
CA ALA A 17 -15.53 -1.42 -25.32
C ALA A 17 -15.98 -2.04 -23.98
N SER A 18 -15.12 -2.02 -22.95
CA SER A 18 -15.38 -2.78 -21.72
C SER A 18 -14.81 -2.10 -20.48
N LEU A 19 -15.71 -1.48 -19.71
CA LEU A 19 -15.39 -0.96 -18.38
C LEU A 19 -14.93 -2.07 -17.43
N GLN A 20 -15.51 -3.27 -17.56
CA GLN A 20 -15.14 -4.41 -16.73
C GLN A 20 -13.68 -4.82 -16.95
N THR A 21 -13.22 -4.78 -18.20
CA THR A 21 -11.81 -5.04 -18.53
C THR A 21 -10.92 -3.97 -17.93
N CYS A 22 -11.32 -2.68 -17.96
CA CYS A 22 -10.57 -1.62 -17.29
C CYS A 22 -10.41 -1.89 -15.79
N LYS A 23 -11.50 -2.28 -15.11
CA LYS A 23 -11.48 -2.62 -13.69
C LYS A 23 -10.56 -3.80 -13.40
N GLN A 24 -10.65 -4.88 -14.17
CA GLN A 24 -9.80 -6.06 -13.98
C GLN A 24 -8.31 -5.74 -14.16
N VAL A 25 -7.96 -4.90 -15.14
CA VAL A 25 -6.59 -4.44 -15.34
C VAL A 25 -6.13 -3.56 -14.17
N MET A 26 -6.99 -2.63 -13.71
CA MET A 26 -6.70 -1.77 -12.57
C MET A 26 -6.53 -2.59 -11.28
N ASP A 27 -7.39 -3.59 -11.04
CA ASP A 27 -7.31 -4.49 -9.90
C ASP A 27 -5.97 -5.24 -9.90
N ALA A 28 -5.63 -5.89 -11.03
CA ALA A 28 -4.39 -6.64 -11.16
C ALA A 28 -3.15 -5.74 -10.95
N LEU A 29 -3.18 -4.51 -11.47
CA LEU A 29 -2.09 -3.56 -11.31
C LEU A 29 -1.90 -3.14 -9.85
N VAL A 30 -2.99 -2.74 -9.18
CA VAL A 30 -2.97 -2.32 -7.77
C VAL A 30 -2.52 -3.47 -6.86
N LEU A 31 -3.03 -4.67 -7.08
CA LEU A 31 -2.63 -5.86 -6.31
C LEU A 31 -1.15 -6.16 -6.46
N LYS A 32 -0.61 -6.10 -7.69
CA LYS A 32 0.82 -6.30 -7.94
C LYS A 32 1.69 -5.22 -7.30
N MET A 33 1.24 -3.96 -7.29
CA MET A 33 1.94 -2.88 -6.58
C MET A 33 1.98 -3.15 -5.07
N ALA A 34 0.87 -3.59 -4.47
CA ALA A 34 0.81 -3.93 -3.06
C ALA A 34 1.72 -5.11 -2.71
N GLU A 35 1.74 -6.16 -3.54
CA GLU A 35 2.66 -7.30 -3.39
C GLU A 35 4.13 -6.85 -3.40
N ILE A 36 4.54 -6.04 -4.38
CA ILE A 36 5.93 -5.55 -4.51
C ILE A 36 6.34 -4.69 -3.31
N ASN A 37 5.44 -3.82 -2.84
CA ASN A 37 5.69 -2.99 -1.66
C ASN A 37 5.95 -3.85 -0.42
N LYS A 38 5.20 -4.95 -0.25
CA LYS A 38 5.42 -5.92 0.83
C LYS A 38 6.81 -6.56 0.72
N TYR A 39 7.13 -7.14 -0.43
CA TYR A 39 8.42 -7.83 -0.64
C TYR A 39 9.62 -6.90 -0.47
N THR A 40 9.54 -5.64 -0.92
CA THR A 40 10.64 -4.68 -0.80
C THR A 40 10.93 -4.32 0.66
N LEU A 41 9.92 -4.33 1.52
CA LEU A 41 10.08 -4.04 2.94
C LEU A 41 10.57 -5.28 3.71
N GLU A 42 9.97 -6.45 3.45
CA GLU A 42 10.40 -7.72 4.06
C GLU A 42 11.87 -8.06 3.74
N ASN A 43 12.33 -7.78 2.51
CA ASN A 43 13.70 -8.07 2.11
C ASN A 43 14.74 -7.00 2.52
N GLN A 44 14.30 -5.85 3.07
CA GLN A 44 15.19 -4.82 3.62
C GLN A 44 15.56 -5.08 5.09
N GLU A 45 14.87 -5.99 5.78
CA GLU A 45 15.17 -6.33 7.18
C GLU A 45 16.42 -7.24 7.31
N ASP A 46 16.85 -7.95 6.25
CA ASP A 46 18.06 -8.78 6.23
C ASP A 46 19.37 -8.00 5.93
N GLY A 47 19.29 -6.69 5.64
CA GLY A 47 20.43 -5.88 5.20
C GLY A 47 21.00 -4.93 6.27
N SER A 48 20.45 -4.91 7.48
CA SER A 48 20.86 -4.02 8.56
C SER A 48 21.65 -4.77 9.64
N LEU A 49 22.69 -5.49 9.24
CA LEU A 49 23.78 -5.84 10.16
C LEU A 49 24.61 -4.57 10.36
N SER A 50 24.14 -3.73 11.28
CA SER A 50 25.02 -2.74 11.91
C SER A 50 26.05 -3.56 12.68
N ASP A 51 27.29 -3.53 12.24
CA ASP A 51 28.43 -3.98 13.02
C ASP A 51 28.92 -2.77 13.83
N PRO A 52 28.73 -2.76 15.17
CA PRO A 52 29.58 -1.98 16.03
C PRO A 52 30.29 -2.91 17.02
N ASP A 53 31.21 -3.75 16.54
CA ASP A 53 32.31 -4.21 17.39
C ASP A 53 33.26 -3.04 17.68
N ALA A 54 32.93 -2.24 18.69
CA ALA A 54 33.89 -1.49 19.49
C ALA A 54 33.30 -1.07 20.85
N ASP A 55 33.59 -1.92 21.82
CA ASP A 55 34.04 -1.59 23.17
C ASP A 55 33.01 -1.30 24.30
N ALA A 56 33.35 -1.87 25.46
CA ALA A 56 32.53 -2.09 26.63
C ALA A 56 32.21 -0.81 27.43
N VAL A 57 31.05 -0.77 28.10
CA VAL A 57 30.91 -0.74 29.57
C VAL A 57 29.50 -0.29 30.04
N SER A 58 29.02 -0.96 31.10
CA SER A 58 28.04 -0.50 32.11
C SER A 58 26.54 -0.46 31.81
N GLY A 59 25.82 -1.45 32.37
CA GLY A 59 25.00 -1.22 33.58
C GLY A 59 23.54 -0.74 33.44
N GLN A 60 22.63 -1.59 33.94
CA GLN A 60 21.32 -1.32 34.58
C GLN A 60 20.04 -1.64 33.76
N PRO A 61 19.05 -2.36 34.37
CA PRO A 61 17.82 -2.77 33.69
C PRO A 61 16.69 -1.74 33.90
N PRO A 62 15.68 -1.69 33.00
CA PRO A 62 14.38 -1.14 33.34
C PRO A 62 13.29 -2.22 33.40
N ASP A 63 12.53 -2.17 34.49
CA ASP A 63 11.35 -2.97 34.84
C ASP A 63 10.12 -2.73 33.93
N PRO A 64 9.07 -3.58 34.03
CA PRO A 64 8.05 -3.76 33.00
C PRO A 64 6.89 -2.78 33.17
N SER A 65 6.79 -1.81 32.26
CA SER A 65 5.55 -1.09 32.01
C SER A 65 5.15 -1.32 30.57
N GLY A 66 4.33 -2.36 30.38
CA GLY A 66 3.61 -2.59 29.13
C GLY A 66 2.62 -1.46 28.91
N SER A 67 3.08 -0.35 28.34
CA SER A 67 2.20 0.44 27.50
C SER A 67 1.92 -0.45 26.29
N SER A 68 0.68 -0.91 26.19
CA SER A 68 0.12 -1.46 24.96
C SER A 68 0.01 -0.33 23.94
N GLY A 69 1.16 0.22 23.52
CA GLY A 69 1.32 0.95 22.28
C GLY A 69 1.25 -0.06 21.16
N ALA A 70 0.03 -0.48 20.82
CA ALA A 70 -0.25 -1.15 19.56
C ALA A 70 -0.10 -0.12 18.43
N GLU A 71 1.11 0.36 18.20
CA GLU A 71 1.44 1.37 17.20
C GLU A 71 2.83 1.14 16.62
N LYS A 72 3.02 -0.02 16.00
CA LYS A 72 3.78 -0.08 14.74
C LYS A 72 3.52 -1.37 13.98
N ALA A 73 2.27 -1.56 13.54
CA ALA A 73 2.12 -2.19 12.23
C ALA A 73 2.76 -1.21 11.25
N GLY A 74 4.05 -1.42 10.94
CA GLY A 74 4.79 -0.62 9.97
C GLY A 74 3.94 -0.48 8.72
N SER A 75 3.75 0.76 8.28
CA SER A 75 2.90 1.17 7.17
C SER A 75 3.34 0.54 5.85
N THR A 76 3.01 -0.73 5.67
CA THR A 76 3.26 -1.56 4.47
C THR A 76 2.08 -1.50 3.52
N ALA A 77 0.97 -0.89 3.94
CA ALA A 77 -0.25 -0.83 3.15
C ALA A 77 -0.14 0.20 2.02
N LEU A 78 -0.35 -0.25 0.78
CA LEU A 78 -0.57 0.63 -0.36
C LEU A 78 -1.88 1.38 -0.15
N VAL A 79 -1.83 2.71 -0.17
CA VAL A 79 -3.02 3.56 -0.05
C VAL A 79 -3.59 3.81 -1.44
N VAL A 80 -4.90 3.60 -1.60
CA VAL A 80 -5.64 3.79 -2.85
C VAL A 80 -6.83 4.71 -2.61
N GLU A 81 -6.95 5.76 -3.41
CA GLU A 81 -8.08 6.69 -3.36
C GLU A 81 -9.28 6.13 -4.13
N GLN A 82 -10.46 6.16 -3.51
CA GLN A 82 -11.72 5.81 -4.15
C GLN A 82 -12.21 6.97 -5.02
N VAL A 83 -12.33 6.71 -6.31
CA VAL A 83 -12.74 7.69 -7.32
C VAL A 83 -14.16 7.41 -7.80
N ARG A 84 -14.91 8.49 -8.08
CA ARG A 84 -16.24 8.46 -8.69
C ARG A 84 -16.11 8.92 -10.14
N VAL A 85 -16.55 8.10 -11.09
CA VAL A 85 -16.60 8.43 -12.51
C VAL A 85 -18.06 8.73 -12.87
N LEU A 86 -18.27 9.85 -13.55
CA LEU A 86 -19.58 10.28 -14.02
C LEU A 86 -19.78 9.90 -15.49
N ASP A 87 -21.02 9.77 -15.93
CA ASP A 87 -21.37 9.68 -17.35
C ASP A 87 -21.50 11.08 -17.99
N GLU A 88 -21.86 11.11 -19.28
CA GLU A 88 -21.98 12.34 -20.07
C GLU A 88 -23.08 13.27 -19.56
N ASP A 89 -24.10 12.71 -18.90
CA ASP A 89 -25.19 13.45 -18.26
C ASP A 89 -24.84 13.91 -16.82
N GLY A 90 -23.63 13.57 -16.35
CA GLY A 90 -23.13 13.92 -15.02
C GLY A 90 -23.61 13.00 -13.89
N HIS A 91 -24.28 11.88 -14.21
CA HIS A 91 -24.70 10.91 -13.21
C HIS A 91 -23.56 9.97 -12.83
N LEU A 92 -23.63 9.42 -11.62
CA LEU A 92 -22.62 8.46 -11.15
C LEU A 92 -22.68 7.17 -11.98
N LYS A 93 -21.63 6.94 -12.78
CA LYS A 93 -21.49 5.74 -13.59
C LYS A 93 -20.73 4.64 -12.86
N VAL A 94 -19.63 5.00 -12.19
CA VAL A 94 -18.80 4.02 -11.48
C VAL A 94 -18.20 4.62 -10.21
N VAL A 95 -18.01 3.77 -9.22
CA VAL A 95 -17.12 4.02 -8.09
C VAL A 95 -16.04 2.95 -8.12
N TYR A 96 -14.79 3.33 -7.99
CA TYR A 96 -13.67 2.39 -7.95
C TYR A 96 -12.57 2.90 -7.01
N PRO A 97 -11.97 2.04 -6.15
CA PRO A 97 -12.37 0.67 -5.89
C PRO A 97 -13.64 0.64 -5.04
N SER A 98 -14.66 -0.13 -5.41
CA SER A 98 -15.88 -0.38 -4.64
C SER A 98 -15.69 -1.57 -3.67
N LYS A 99 -16.76 -1.97 -2.96
CA LYS A 99 -16.71 -3.10 -2.00
C LYS A 99 -16.36 -4.45 -2.63
N THR A 100 -16.55 -4.59 -3.94
CA THR A 100 -16.31 -5.84 -4.68
C THR A 100 -15.02 -5.80 -5.51
N ASP A 101 -14.40 -4.64 -5.64
CA ASP A 101 -13.14 -4.48 -6.38
C ASP A 101 -11.96 -4.84 -5.46
N LEU A 102 -10.77 -5.11 -6.01
CA LEU A 102 -9.55 -5.55 -5.30
C LEU A 102 -9.64 -6.87 -4.49
N GLY A 103 -10.82 -7.50 -4.42
CA GLY A 103 -11.06 -8.79 -3.75
C GLY A 103 -10.87 -8.74 -2.22
N LEU A 104 -11.12 -9.87 -1.55
CA LEU A 104 -10.79 -10.07 -0.12
C LEU A 104 -9.27 -10.19 0.14
N ALA A 105 -8.46 -10.21 -0.92
CA ALA A 105 -7.08 -10.68 -0.92
C ALA A 105 -6.04 -9.56 -0.80
N ALA A 106 -6.45 -8.33 -0.48
CA ALA A 106 -5.56 -7.19 -0.36
C ALA A 106 -5.42 -6.71 1.10
N PRO A 107 -4.94 -7.53 2.05
CA PRO A 107 -4.73 -7.10 3.44
C PRO A 107 -3.72 -5.95 3.55
N HIS A 108 -2.95 -5.71 2.49
CA HIS A 108 -1.96 -4.65 2.37
C HIS A 108 -2.43 -3.51 1.46
N VAL A 109 -3.74 -3.36 1.23
CA VAL A 109 -4.31 -2.20 0.54
C VAL A 109 -5.31 -1.49 1.47
N THR A 110 -5.11 -0.20 1.63
CA THR A 110 -6.02 0.68 2.37
C THR A 110 -6.75 1.58 1.38
N VAL A 111 -8.07 1.45 1.30
CA VAL A 111 -8.89 2.32 0.45
C VAL A 111 -9.38 3.53 1.25
N ILE A 112 -9.06 4.73 0.79
CA ILE A 112 -9.51 6.01 1.36
C ILE A 112 -10.53 6.71 0.45
N ARG A 113 -11.37 7.59 1.00
CA ARG A 113 -12.44 8.31 0.29
C ARG A 113 -12.22 9.81 0.33
#